data_AF-A0A1X0QKR2-F1
#
_entry.id   AF-A0A1X0QKR2-F1
#
_cell.length_a   1.000
_cell.length_b   1.000
_cell.length_c   1.000
_cell.angle_alpha   90.00
_cell.angle_beta   90.00
_cell.angle_gamma   90.00
#
_symmetry.space_group_name_H-M   'P 1'
#
loop_
_entity.id
_entity.type
_entity.pdbx_description
1 polymer ?
#
loop_
_entity_poly.entity_id
_entity_poly.type
_entity_poly.pdbx_seq_one_letter_code
_entity_poly.pdbx_strand_id
1 'polypeptide(L)'
;MDLIRVGDVCEKIINNPEENIELLAKLVEIDDPLILLALGKLFKNICPLYKIRVHSNKIKHKNADLEINKTDKVLLGYYNKFLKTICNSQLAESYKTACILLESLDHFNFNDRLVSKVLLGTTKHGISDYCVNTLVDRIKFDEDSIHLILDSCLDYKFGPQICDVLHESSYLNKCVQMRIDKEEKYLKKQYERPPKMSKEEKKFFGRKFLKGKMKKEEKCRLILQKETRKEEKNELDCIDDKIYVKTINALQRLIFTVLKEKRTSCLMGVFKAVRTFKRIIRKEFYEGLQFLLNENIQETKSIDNILEGVNTIISVFGESNYDLRISLNKLYQVARPFNPDLSDSQLKVCCNLIRELFILRKESKNRSKNILARLLVLSTFIYSDDLDKLVKEITNLYDIDVTDSSLHTSTTFETDIDNSNKVSFICNSLRNKRNF
;
A
#
# COMPACT_ATOMS: atom_id res chain seq x y z
N MET A 1 16.79 -42.34 -5.00
CA MET A 1 15.69 -42.88 -4.16
C MET A 1 14.45 -42.82 -5.03
N ASP A 2 13.68 -43.90 -5.19
CA ASP A 2 12.44 -43.83 -5.98
C ASP A 2 11.42 -42.89 -5.32
N LEU A 3 10.69 -42.10 -6.12
CA LEU A 3 9.68 -41.13 -5.65
C LEU A 3 8.61 -41.78 -4.74
N ILE A 4 8.25 -43.03 -5.01
CA ILE A 4 7.31 -43.82 -4.20
C ILE A 4 7.86 -44.00 -2.78
N ARG A 5 9.16 -44.31 -2.65
CA ARG A 5 9.83 -44.47 -1.34
C ARG A 5 9.93 -43.16 -0.58
N VAL A 6 10.02 -42.01 -1.26
CA VAL A 6 10.02 -40.69 -0.60
C VAL A 6 8.65 -40.39 -0.01
N GLY A 7 7.57 -40.70 -0.74
CA GLY A 7 6.19 -40.56 -0.25
C GLY A 7 5.94 -41.35 1.03
N ASP A 8 6.31 -42.64 1.03
CA ASP A 8 6.15 -43.53 2.19
C ASP A 8 6.91 -43.02 3.43
N VAL A 9 8.10 -42.46 3.24
CA VAL A 9 8.89 -41.89 4.34
C VAL A 9 8.24 -40.62 4.87
N CYS A 10 7.76 -39.73 4.00
CA CYS A 10 7.06 -38.51 4.41
C CYS A 10 5.79 -38.84 5.21
N GLU A 11 4.99 -39.83 4.78
CA GLU A 11 3.76 -40.21 5.46
C GLU A 11 4.02 -40.77 6.87
N LYS A 12 5.07 -41.61 7.02
CA LYS A 12 5.50 -42.11 8.34
C LYS A 12 5.89 -40.98 9.29
N ILE A 13 6.60 -39.96 8.79
CA ILE A 13 7.01 -38.81 9.59
C ILE A 13 5.81 -37.93 9.97
N ILE A 14 4.84 -37.73 9.07
CA ILE A 14 3.62 -36.96 9.37
C ILE A 14 2.80 -37.65 10.47
N ASN A 15 2.65 -38.97 10.39
CA ASN A 15 1.82 -39.71 11.33
C ASN A 15 2.45 -39.78 12.74
N ASN A 16 3.77 -40.05 12.83
CA ASN A 16 4.51 -40.13 14.10
C ASN A 16 5.85 -39.38 14.00
N PRO A 17 5.87 -38.04 14.15
CA PRO A 17 7.08 -37.25 13.98
C PRO A 17 8.13 -37.51 15.07
N GLU A 18 7.74 -37.85 16.29
CA GLU A 18 8.68 -38.05 17.41
C GLU A 18 9.58 -39.28 17.23
N GLU A 19 9.02 -40.38 16.71
CA GLU A 19 9.76 -41.64 16.49
C GLU A 19 10.53 -41.63 15.16
N ASN A 20 10.06 -40.86 14.18
CA ASN A 20 10.57 -40.91 12.81
C ASN A 20 11.39 -39.68 12.40
N ILE A 21 11.66 -38.73 13.32
CA ILE A 21 12.36 -37.48 13.01
C ILE A 21 13.74 -37.71 12.38
N GLU A 22 14.44 -38.80 12.74
CA GLU A 22 15.76 -39.12 12.22
C GLU A 22 15.74 -39.50 10.73
N LEU A 23 14.58 -39.93 10.21
CA LEU A 23 14.43 -40.20 8.77
C LEU A 23 14.54 -38.93 7.92
N LEU A 24 14.30 -37.74 8.50
CA LEU A 24 14.54 -36.45 7.82
C LEU A 24 16.00 -36.29 7.39
N ALA A 25 16.97 -36.84 8.13
CA ALA A 25 18.38 -36.75 7.79
C ALA A 25 18.67 -37.24 6.37
N LYS A 26 18.01 -38.33 5.97
CA LYS A 26 18.19 -38.97 4.65
C LYS A 26 17.57 -38.16 3.51
N LEU A 27 16.54 -37.37 3.81
CA LEU A 27 15.81 -36.60 2.80
C LEU A 27 16.39 -35.20 2.60
N VAL A 28 16.81 -34.54 3.69
CA VAL A 28 17.32 -33.16 3.66
C VAL A 28 18.66 -33.04 2.91
N GLU A 29 19.37 -34.15 2.70
CA GLU A 29 20.65 -34.19 1.98
C GLU A 29 20.50 -34.34 0.46
N ILE A 30 19.30 -34.64 -0.03
CA ILE A 30 19.07 -34.88 -1.45
C ILE A 30 18.63 -33.56 -2.11
N ASP A 31 19.47 -33.04 -3.01
CA ASP A 31 19.18 -31.84 -3.79
C ASP A 31 18.42 -32.19 -5.08
N ASP A 32 17.16 -32.62 -4.92
CA ASP A 32 16.25 -32.93 -6.02
C ASP A 32 15.00 -32.01 -5.96
N PRO A 33 14.57 -31.40 -7.08
CA PRO A 33 13.46 -30.45 -7.09
C PRO A 33 12.13 -30.99 -6.53
N LEU A 34 11.82 -32.26 -6.81
CA LEU A 34 10.59 -32.91 -6.32
C LEU A 34 10.68 -33.22 -4.83
N ILE A 35 11.88 -33.59 -4.36
CA ILE A 35 12.14 -33.80 -2.93
C ILE A 35 12.04 -32.47 -2.16
N LEU A 36 12.51 -31.35 -2.72
CA LEU A 36 12.35 -30.04 -2.08
C LEU A 36 10.87 -29.69 -1.87
N LEU A 37 10.01 -29.95 -2.86
CA LEU A 37 8.57 -29.73 -2.74
C LEU A 37 7.92 -30.67 -1.72
N ALA A 38 8.33 -31.95 -1.71
CA ALA A 38 7.85 -32.93 -0.75
C ALA A 38 8.23 -32.54 0.70
N LEU A 39 9.49 -32.14 0.91
CA LEU A 39 9.99 -31.64 2.18
C LEU A 39 9.27 -30.36 2.62
N GLY A 40 8.97 -29.44 1.69
CA GLY A 40 8.17 -28.26 1.97
C GLY A 40 6.79 -28.60 2.55
N LYS A 41 6.09 -29.55 1.93
CA LYS A 41 4.80 -30.04 2.42
C LYS A 41 4.92 -30.79 3.75
N LEU A 42 5.99 -31.57 3.92
CA LEU A 42 6.28 -32.26 5.17
C LEU A 42 6.45 -31.26 6.31
N PHE A 43 7.34 -30.27 6.15
CA PHE A 43 7.58 -29.23 7.15
C PHE A 43 6.32 -28.42 7.46
N LYS A 44 5.49 -28.10 6.46
CA LYS A 44 4.18 -27.50 6.69
C LYS A 44 3.30 -28.30 7.68
N ASN A 45 3.36 -29.62 7.64
CA ASN A 45 2.52 -30.48 8.48
C ASN A 45 3.13 -30.78 9.86
N ILE A 46 4.45 -30.83 9.97
CA ILE A 46 5.13 -31.21 11.22
C ILE A 46 5.66 -30.02 12.02
N CYS A 47 5.85 -28.86 11.40
CA CYS A 47 6.33 -27.68 12.10
C CYS A 47 5.27 -27.17 13.07
N PRO A 48 5.65 -26.86 14.32
CA PRO A 48 4.71 -26.34 15.29
C PRO A 48 4.27 -24.91 14.93
N LEU A 49 3.06 -24.53 15.34
CA LEU A 49 2.51 -23.18 15.15
C LEU A 49 3.12 -22.13 16.10
N TYR A 50 4.01 -22.53 17.02
CA TYR A 50 4.65 -21.64 18.00
C TYR A 50 6.08 -21.27 17.60
N LYS A 51 6.60 -20.16 18.15
CA LYS A 51 7.95 -19.68 17.87
C LYS A 51 8.98 -20.26 18.83
N ILE A 52 10.09 -20.78 18.32
CA ILE A 52 11.17 -21.38 19.11
C ILE A 52 12.32 -20.37 19.28
N ARG A 53 12.62 -19.92 20.51
CA ARG A 53 13.76 -19.03 20.79
C ARG A 53 15.00 -19.86 21.12
N VAL A 54 15.83 -20.08 20.10
CA VAL A 54 17.03 -20.94 20.18
C VAL A 54 18.03 -20.46 21.23
N HIS A 55 18.27 -19.15 21.32
CA HIS A 55 19.28 -18.56 22.20
C HIS A 55 18.92 -18.68 23.69
N SER A 56 17.62 -18.76 24.00
CA SER A 56 17.13 -18.81 25.37
C SER A 56 16.59 -20.19 25.77
N ASN A 57 16.73 -21.20 24.91
CA ASN A 57 16.12 -22.53 25.07
C ASN A 57 14.62 -22.49 25.47
N LYS A 58 13.87 -21.51 24.92
CA LYS A 58 12.48 -21.27 25.30
C LYS A 58 11.55 -21.26 24.10
N ILE A 59 10.33 -21.75 24.27
CA ILE A 59 9.23 -21.67 23.32
C ILE A 59 8.34 -20.49 23.72
N LYS A 60 8.00 -19.60 22.77
CA LYS A 60 6.98 -18.57 22.98
C LYS A 60 5.65 -19.09 22.42
N HIS A 61 4.72 -19.44 23.29
CA HIS A 61 3.35 -19.80 22.91
C HIS A 61 2.34 -19.09 23.80
N LYS A 62 1.44 -18.28 23.19
CA LYS A 62 0.29 -17.62 23.85
C LYS A 62 0.58 -16.86 25.17
N ASN A 63 1.84 -16.49 25.44
CA ASN A 63 2.37 -15.78 26.64
C ASN A 63 3.07 -16.64 27.71
N ALA A 64 3.29 -17.93 27.47
CA ALA A 64 4.15 -18.76 28.31
C ALA A 64 5.52 -19.00 27.65
N ASP A 65 6.57 -18.99 28.46
CA ASP A 65 7.89 -19.51 28.10
C ASP A 65 7.96 -20.97 28.58
N LEU A 66 8.00 -21.93 27.65
CA LEU A 66 8.20 -23.36 27.95
C LEU A 66 9.62 -23.79 27.58
N GLU A 67 10.15 -24.82 28.23
CA GLU A 67 11.41 -25.43 27.82
C GLU A 67 11.26 -26.16 26.48
N ILE A 68 12.30 -26.09 25.64
CA ILE A 68 12.29 -26.74 24.32
C ILE A 68 12.51 -28.25 24.48
N ASN A 69 11.63 -29.06 23.89
CA ASN A 69 11.79 -30.52 23.85
C ASN A 69 12.99 -30.92 22.98
N LYS A 70 13.57 -32.10 23.24
CA LYS A 70 14.70 -32.62 22.44
C LYS A 70 14.31 -32.80 20.97
N THR A 71 13.10 -33.26 20.71
CA THR A 71 12.51 -33.45 19.37
C THR A 71 12.43 -32.13 18.60
N ASP A 72 11.96 -31.06 19.24
CA ASP A 72 11.88 -29.71 18.64
C ASP A 72 13.25 -29.16 18.23
N LYS A 73 14.29 -29.43 19.03
CA LYS A 73 15.67 -29.03 18.69
C LYS A 73 16.16 -29.74 17.43
N VAL A 74 15.89 -31.04 17.32
CA VAL A 74 16.28 -31.84 16.14
C VAL A 74 15.50 -31.37 14.91
N LEU A 75 14.18 -31.18 15.03
CA LEU A 75 13.33 -30.66 13.96
C LEU A 75 13.83 -29.30 13.46
N LEU A 76 14.14 -28.38 14.38
CA LEU A 76 14.65 -27.05 14.02
C LEU A 76 16.02 -27.12 13.33
N GLY A 77 16.86 -28.07 13.74
CA GLY A 77 18.15 -28.35 13.11
C GLY A 77 17.98 -28.75 11.63
N TYR A 78 17.12 -29.73 11.36
CA TYR A 78 16.82 -30.15 9.99
C TYR A 78 16.13 -29.06 9.18
N TYR A 79 15.17 -28.33 9.79
CA TYR A 79 14.51 -27.22 9.14
C TYR A 79 15.48 -26.11 8.74
N ASN A 80 16.45 -25.76 9.60
CA ASN A 80 17.46 -24.75 9.27
C ASN A 80 18.39 -25.24 8.14
N LYS A 81 18.78 -26.52 8.13
CA LYS A 81 19.57 -27.11 7.03
C LYS A 81 18.78 -27.04 5.72
N PHE A 82 17.51 -27.44 5.73
CA PHE A 82 16.62 -27.36 4.58
C PHE A 82 16.40 -25.93 4.09
N LEU A 83 16.14 -24.98 5.00
CA LEU A 83 15.97 -23.58 4.65
C LEU A 83 17.20 -22.99 3.96
N LYS A 84 18.41 -23.33 4.43
CA LYS A 84 19.65 -22.91 3.77
C LYS A 84 19.71 -23.44 2.33
N THR A 85 19.34 -24.70 2.11
CA THR A 85 19.30 -25.29 0.76
C THR A 85 18.32 -24.55 -0.15
N ILE A 86 17.07 -24.34 0.27
CA ILE A 86 16.08 -23.65 -0.58
C ILE A 86 16.43 -22.18 -0.80
N CYS A 87 16.94 -21.47 0.22
CA CYS A 87 17.29 -20.06 0.10
C CYS A 87 18.44 -19.86 -0.91
N ASN A 88 19.41 -20.77 -0.94
CA ASN A 88 20.56 -20.71 -1.84
C ASN A 88 20.22 -21.21 -3.27
N SER A 89 19.29 -22.16 -3.41
CA SER A 89 18.92 -22.77 -4.70
C SER A 89 18.16 -21.79 -5.60
N GLN A 90 18.51 -21.64 -6.87
CA GLN A 90 17.82 -20.77 -7.84
C GLN A 90 16.69 -21.47 -8.62
N LEU A 91 16.34 -22.70 -8.26
CA LEU A 91 15.30 -23.51 -8.92
C LEU A 91 13.89 -22.95 -8.69
N ALA A 92 12.99 -23.10 -9.65
CA ALA A 92 11.60 -22.62 -9.52
C ALA A 92 10.87 -23.31 -8.34
N GLU A 93 11.17 -24.59 -8.12
CA GLU A 93 10.64 -25.41 -7.03
C GLU A 93 11.07 -24.90 -5.66
N SER A 94 12.26 -24.31 -5.53
CA SER A 94 12.73 -23.75 -4.26
C SER A 94 11.92 -22.49 -3.89
N TYR A 95 11.60 -21.65 -4.87
CA TYR A 95 10.72 -20.49 -4.69
C TYR A 95 9.28 -20.92 -4.35
N LYS A 96 8.75 -21.91 -5.07
CA LYS A 96 7.41 -22.47 -4.78
C LYS A 96 7.33 -23.06 -3.38
N THR A 97 8.38 -23.76 -2.97
CA THR A 97 8.51 -24.31 -1.61
C THR A 97 8.53 -23.20 -0.56
N ALA A 98 9.30 -22.14 -0.80
CA ALA A 98 9.33 -20.99 0.10
C ALA A 98 7.96 -20.31 0.23
N CYS A 99 7.19 -20.22 -0.86
CA CYS A 99 5.82 -19.69 -0.84
C CYS A 99 4.89 -20.57 0.02
N ILE A 100 4.91 -21.90 -0.17
CA ILE A 100 4.09 -22.84 0.61
C ILE A 100 4.38 -22.73 2.11
N LEU A 101 5.68 -22.67 2.48
CA LEU A 101 6.08 -22.52 3.87
C LEU A 101 5.66 -21.15 4.41
N LEU A 102 5.83 -20.10 3.60
CA LEU A 102 5.43 -18.76 3.99
C LEU A 102 3.92 -18.73 4.26
N GLU A 103 3.05 -19.24 3.38
CA GLU A 103 1.60 -19.27 3.60
C GLU A 103 1.13 -20.09 4.82
N SER A 104 1.95 -21.00 5.32
CA SER A 104 1.53 -21.94 6.38
C SER A 104 2.21 -21.72 7.72
N LEU A 105 3.37 -21.06 7.75
CA LEU A 105 4.23 -20.95 8.94
C LEU A 105 4.47 -19.49 9.35
N ASP A 106 3.43 -18.67 9.34
CA ASP A 106 3.45 -17.21 9.58
C ASP A 106 4.10 -16.76 10.91
N HIS A 107 4.17 -17.64 11.90
CA HIS A 107 4.74 -17.36 13.22
C HIS A 107 5.98 -18.19 13.56
N PHE A 108 6.43 -19.06 12.64
CA PHE A 108 7.58 -19.92 12.86
C PHE A 108 8.91 -19.19 12.63
N ASN A 109 10.02 -19.84 13.01
CA ASN A 109 11.34 -19.26 12.85
C ASN A 109 11.70 -19.05 11.36
N PHE A 110 12.56 -18.06 11.08
CA PHE A 110 13.14 -17.76 9.75
C PHE A 110 12.19 -17.18 8.69
N ASN A 111 11.08 -16.58 9.10
CA ASN A 111 10.15 -15.92 8.17
C ASN A 111 10.79 -14.77 7.39
N ASP A 112 11.77 -14.06 7.96
CA ASP A 112 12.58 -13.05 7.28
C ASP A 112 13.29 -13.62 6.03
N ARG A 113 13.87 -14.82 6.14
CA ARG A 113 14.58 -15.49 5.04
C ARG A 113 13.61 -15.99 3.97
N LEU A 114 12.46 -16.51 4.38
CA LEU A 114 11.40 -16.95 3.46
C LEU A 114 10.84 -15.77 2.68
N VAL A 115 10.50 -14.67 3.36
CA VAL A 115 10.05 -13.42 2.72
C VAL A 115 11.08 -12.95 1.70
N SER A 116 12.35 -12.85 2.09
CA SER A 116 13.44 -12.45 1.18
C SER A 116 13.53 -13.35 -0.06
N LYS A 117 13.37 -14.67 0.12
CA LYS A 117 13.40 -15.64 -0.97
C LYS A 117 12.21 -15.48 -1.91
N VAL A 118 11.00 -15.39 -1.39
CA VAL A 118 9.78 -15.21 -2.18
C VAL A 118 9.82 -13.87 -2.93
N LEU A 119 10.34 -12.82 -2.27
CA LEU A 119 10.49 -11.50 -2.86
C LEU A 119 11.41 -11.52 -4.08
N LEU A 120 12.56 -12.18 -4.01
CA LEU A 120 13.44 -12.39 -5.17
C LEU A 120 12.73 -13.17 -6.28
N GLY A 121 11.87 -14.13 -5.92
CA GLY A 121 11.07 -14.92 -6.86
C GLY A 121 10.10 -14.10 -7.70
N THR A 122 9.62 -12.94 -7.20
CA THR A 122 8.74 -12.02 -7.96
C THR A 122 9.39 -11.49 -9.24
N THR A 123 10.72 -11.53 -9.33
CA THR A 123 11.48 -11.05 -10.50
C THR A 123 11.88 -12.18 -11.47
N LYS A 124 11.53 -13.44 -11.17
CA LYS A 124 11.96 -14.61 -11.94
C LYS A 124 10.85 -15.09 -12.87
N HIS A 125 11.17 -15.31 -14.14
CA HIS A 125 10.24 -15.86 -15.12
C HIS A 125 9.76 -17.27 -14.72
N GLY A 126 8.47 -17.55 -14.95
CA GLY A 126 7.84 -18.86 -14.71
C GLY A 126 7.33 -19.08 -13.27
N ILE A 127 7.82 -18.33 -12.28
CA ILE A 127 7.36 -18.42 -10.89
C ILE A 127 6.91 -17.07 -10.31
N SER A 128 7.16 -15.96 -11.02
CA SER A 128 6.82 -14.60 -10.61
C SER A 128 5.40 -14.49 -10.08
N ASP A 129 4.43 -15.00 -10.82
CA ASP A 129 3.00 -14.80 -10.52
C ASP A 129 2.60 -15.51 -9.22
N TYR A 130 3.17 -16.69 -8.98
CA TYR A 130 2.95 -17.43 -7.74
C TYR A 130 3.54 -16.68 -6.53
N CYS A 131 4.78 -16.19 -6.66
CA CYS A 131 5.43 -15.41 -5.60
C CYS A 131 4.74 -14.06 -5.35
N VAL A 132 4.30 -13.38 -6.42
CA VAL A 132 3.56 -12.12 -6.35
C VAL A 132 2.24 -12.34 -5.61
N ASN A 133 1.44 -13.33 -6.01
CA ASN A 133 0.15 -13.62 -5.34
C ASN A 133 0.34 -13.91 -3.85
N THR A 134 1.35 -14.73 -3.50
CA THR A 134 1.67 -15.05 -2.10
C THR A 134 1.95 -13.78 -1.27
N LEU A 135 2.76 -12.86 -1.79
CA LEU A 135 3.09 -11.62 -1.08
C LEU A 135 1.96 -10.60 -1.11
N VAL A 136 1.21 -10.54 -2.21
CA VAL A 136 0.05 -9.66 -2.35
C VAL A 136 -1.02 -9.99 -1.32
N ASP A 137 -1.37 -11.28 -1.19
CA ASP A 137 -2.36 -11.73 -0.22
C ASP A 137 -1.92 -11.40 1.21
N ARG A 138 -0.64 -11.60 1.52
CA ARG A 138 -0.09 -11.18 2.81
C ARG A 138 -0.14 -9.67 3.01
N ILE A 139 0.24 -8.85 2.04
CA ILE A 139 0.19 -7.39 2.20
C ILE A 139 -1.25 -6.92 2.45
N LYS A 140 -2.23 -7.53 1.78
CA LYS A 140 -3.65 -7.17 1.92
C LYS A 140 -4.24 -7.59 3.26
N PHE A 141 -3.95 -8.82 3.71
CA PHE A 141 -4.69 -9.46 4.81
C PHE A 141 -3.87 -9.71 6.09
N ASP A 142 -2.54 -9.77 6.02
CA ASP A 142 -1.70 -10.09 7.17
C ASP A 142 -1.37 -8.85 8.02
N GLU A 143 -1.49 -9.00 9.33
CA GLU A 143 -1.27 -7.95 10.32
C GLU A 143 0.12 -8.04 10.97
N ASP A 144 0.73 -9.22 11.01
CA ASP A 144 1.92 -9.46 11.83
C ASP A 144 3.21 -9.38 11.02
N SER A 145 3.21 -9.84 9.76
CA SER A 145 4.46 -10.00 8.99
C SER A 145 4.76 -8.88 8.00
N ILE A 146 3.85 -7.91 7.81
CA ILE A 146 3.98 -6.86 6.80
C ILE A 146 5.27 -6.04 6.97
N HIS A 147 5.69 -5.77 8.20
CA HIS A 147 6.93 -5.06 8.48
C HIS A 147 8.17 -5.78 7.95
N LEU A 148 8.17 -7.13 7.93
CA LEU A 148 9.26 -7.92 7.36
C LEU A 148 9.29 -7.80 5.84
N ILE A 149 8.13 -7.84 5.20
CA ILE A 149 8.01 -7.69 3.74
C ILE A 149 8.54 -6.32 3.32
N LEU A 150 8.12 -5.25 4.01
CA LEU A 150 8.54 -3.89 3.71
C LEU A 150 10.05 -3.70 3.91
N ASP A 151 10.61 -4.24 5.01
CA ASP A 151 12.05 -4.14 5.29
C ASP A 151 12.87 -4.94 4.25
N SER A 152 12.44 -6.15 3.89
CA SER A 152 13.07 -6.93 2.82
C SER A 152 13.00 -6.25 1.45
N CYS A 153 11.99 -5.44 1.16
CA CYS A 153 11.93 -4.65 -0.08
C CYS A 153 13.02 -3.58 -0.17
N LEU A 154 13.66 -3.19 0.94
CA LEU A 154 14.78 -2.25 0.94
C LEU A 154 16.09 -2.91 0.50
N ASP A 155 16.25 -4.20 0.80
CA ASP A 155 17.50 -4.93 0.59
C ASP A 155 17.50 -5.75 -0.72
N TYR A 156 16.32 -6.14 -1.20
CA TYR A 156 16.16 -7.04 -2.35
C TYR A 156 15.36 -6.42 -3.49
N LYS A 157 15.66 -6.84 -4.72
CA LYS A 157 14.85 -6.50 -5.90
C LYS A 157 13.50 -7.20 -5.82
N PHE A 158 12.45 -6.49 -6.22
CA PHE A 158 11.07 -6.96 -6.18
C PHE A 158 10.26 -6.46 -7.38
N GLY A 159 9.19 -7.19 -7.71
CA GLY A 159 8.25 -6.86 -8.78
C GLY A 159 7.34 -5.66 -8.46
N PRO A 160 6.98 -4.82 -9.44
CA PRO A 160 6.20 -3.59 -9.22
C PRO A 160 4.83 -3.82 -8.56
N GLN A 161 4.23 -4.99 -8.79
CA GLN A 161 2.92 -5.38 -8.24
C GLN A 161 2.87 -5.31 -6.71
N ILE A 162 4.03 -5.47 -6.04
CA ILE A 162 4.14 -5.31 -4.58
C ILE A 162 3.79 -3.88 -4.15
N CYS A 163 4.27 -2.86 -4.89
CA CYS A 163 3.93 -1.46 -4.61
C CYS A 163 2.46 -1.17 -4.92
N ASP A 164 1.91 -1.79 -5.97
CA ASP A 164 0.54 -1.53 -6.41
C ASP A 164 -0.50 -1.89 -5.35
N VAL A 165 -0.23 -2.90 -4.52
CA VAL A 165 -1.18 -3.38 -3.50
C VAL A 165 -0.97 -2.78 -2.11
N LEU A 166 0.09 -1.98 -1.89
CA LEU A 166 0.37 -1.39 -0.58
C LEU A 166 -0.82 -0.60 -0.02
N HIS A 167 -1.51 0.15 -0.89
CA HIS A 167 -2.67 0.96 -0.50
C HIS A 167 -3.89 0.12 -0.06
N GLU A 168 -3.94 -1.16 -0.42
CA GLU A 168 -5.02 -2.09 -0.07
C GLU A 168 -4.78 -2.81 1.27
N SER A 169 -3.62 -2.59 1.90
CA SER A 169 -3.27 -3.28 3.15
C SER A 169 -4.21 -2.93 4.30
N SER A 170 -4.88 -3.94 4.87
CA SER A 170 -5.75 -3.79 6.03
C SER A 170 -4.97 -3.21 7.23
N TYR A 171 -3.77 -3.72 7.50
CA TYR A 171 -2.92 -3.32 8.61
C TYR A 171 -2.42 -1.87 8.46
N LEU A 172 -1.94 -1.47 7.28
CA LEU A 172 -1.50 -0.08 7.07
C LEU A 172 -2.66 0.90 7.20
N ASN A 173 -3.86 0.52 6.77
CA ASN A 173 -5.07 1.32 6.96
C ASN A 173 -5.45 1.41 8.46
N LYS A 174 -5.33 0.33 9.24
CA LYS A 174 -5.48 0.39 10.71
C LYS A 174 -4.44 1.33 11.34
N CYS A 175 -3.20 1.32 10.85
CA CYS A 175 -2.14 2.22 11.31
C CYS A 175 -2.49 3.70 11.05
N VAL A 176 -3.07 4.01 9.90
CA VAL A 176 -3.61 5.36 9.62
C VAL A 176 -4.71 5.71 10.60
N GLN A 177 -5.69 4.83 10.79
CA GLN A 177 -6.80 5.09 11.72
C GLN A 177 -6.29 5.32 13.15
N MET A 178 -5.33 4.52 13.62
CA MET A 178 -4.71 4.72 14.93
C MET A 178 -4.04 6.10 15.05
N ARG A 179 -3.40 6.60 13.97
CA ARG A 179 -2.83 7.94 13.95
C ARG A 179 -3.91 9.02 14.05
N ILE A 180 -5.02 8.87 13.32
CA ILE A 180 -6.18 9.77 13.38
C ILE A 180 -6.75 9.79 14.81
N ASP A 181 -6.99 8.63 15.39
CA ASP A 181 -7.56 8.50 16.75
C ASP A 181 -6.64 9.13 17.80
N LYS A 182 -5.32 8.98 17.65
CA LYS A 182 -4.33 9.65 18.53
C LYS A 182 -4.47 11.17 18.38
N GLU A 183 -4.50 11.71 17.17
CA GLU A 183 -4.64 13.15 16.89
C GLU A 183 -5.97 13.73 17.44
N GLU A 184 -7.09 13.05 17.23
CA GLU A 184 -8.39 13.46 17.77
C GLU A 184 -8.43 13.44 19.31
N LYS A 185 -7.81 12.44 19.94
CA LYS A 185 -7.70 12.38 21.42
C LYS A 185 -6.91 13.56 21.97
N TYR A 186 -5.84 13.99 21.30
CA TYR A 186 -5.09 15.18 21.70
C TYR A 186 -5.92 16.46 21.56
N LEU A 187 -6.66 16.61 20.47
CA LEU A 187 -7.56 17.75 20.27
C LEU A 187 -8.67 17.80 21.33
N LYS A 188 -9.36 16.68 21.59
CA LYS A 188 -10.41 16.62 22.63
C LYS A 188 -9.86 16.93 24.03
N LYS A 189 -8.65 16.46 24.37
CA LYS A 189 -7.97 16.80 25.63
C LYS A 189 -7.63 18.29 25.76
N GLN A 190 -7.48 19.03 24.66
CA GLN A 190 -7.25 20.48 24.72
C GLN A 190 -8.52 21.30 24.93
N TYR A 191 -9.71 20.74 24.64
CA TYR A 191 -10.99 21.47 24.72
C TYR A 191 -11.97 20.96 25.80
N GLU A 192 -11.76 19.78 26.37
CA GLU A 192 -12.64 19.24 27.41
C GLU A 192 -12.15 19.59 28.84
N ARG A 193 -12.81 20.57 29.49
CA ARG A 193 -13.02 20.49 30.94
C ARG A 193 -13.94 19.28 31.19
N PRO A 194 -13.69 18.45 32.22
CA PRO A 194 -14.44 17.22 32.43
C PRO A 194 -15.95 17.51 32.49
N PRO A 195 -16.79 16.80 31.73
CA PRO A 195 -18.23 17.01 31.77
C PRO A 195 -18.75 16.62 33.16
N LYS A 196 -19.44 17.56 33.83
CA LYS A 196 -20.32 17.22 34.95
C LYS A 196 -21.42 16.33 34.37
N MET A 197 -21.41 15.04 34.69
CA MET A 197 -22.45 14.12 34.26
C MET A 197 -23.82 14.61 34.74
N SER A 198 -24.67 15.05 33.81
CA SER A 198 -26.09 15.19 34.04
C SER A 198 -26.71 13.80 34.16
N LYS A 199 -27.52 13.61 35.20
CA LYS A 199 -28.28 12.38 35.41
C LYS A 199 -29.41 12.32 34.38
N GLU A 200 -29.22 11.61 33.28
CA GLU A 200 -30.35 11.25 32.41
C GLU A 200 -31.20 10.16 33.05
N GLU A 201 -32.47 10.49 33.25
CA GLU A 201 -33.53 9.63 33.74
C GLU A 201 -33.81 8.50 32.74
N LYS A 202 -33.43 7.27 33.10
CA LYS A 202 -33.81 6.08 32.32
C LYS A 202 -35.15 5.54 32.79
N LYS A 203 -36.02 5.34 31.79
CA LYS A 203 -37.41 4.84 31.81
C LYS A 203 -37.62 3.67 32.78
N PHE A 204 -38.73 3.76 33.53
CA PHE A 204 -39.01 3.12 34.81
C PHE A 204 -39.64 1.72 34.77
N PHE A 205 -39.96 1.15 33.61
CA PHE A 205 -40.76 -0.09 33.57
C PHE A 205 -39.96 -1.29 33.06
N GLY A 206 -39.78 -2.30 33.93
CA GLY A 206 -39.42 -3.67 33.54
C GLY A 206 -38.22 -4.33 34.22
N ARG A 207 -37.78 -3.93 35.43
CA ARG A 207 -36.71 -4.67 36.13
C ARG A 207 -37.14 -5.12 37.53
N LYS A 208 -36.99 -6.42 37.82
CA LYS A 208 -37.06 -6.98 39.17
C LYS A 208 -36.15 -6.17 40.10
N PHE A 209 -36.73 -5.58 41.14
CA PHE A 209 -36.01 -4.70 42.07
C PHE A 209 -35.10 -5.53 42.99
N LEU A 210 -33.82 -5.68 42.63
CA LEU A 210 -32.78 -6.13 43.56
C LEU A 210 -32.57 -5.05 44.64
N LYS A 211 -32.78 -5.38 45.92
CA LYS A 211 -32.60 -4.47 47.07
C LYS A 211 -31.19 -4.63 47.70
N GLY A 212 -30.66 -3.55 48.27
CA GLY A 212 -29.48 -3.58 49.17
C GLY A 212 -28.13 -3.86 48.51
N LYS A 213 -27.29 -4.65 49.19
CA LYS A 213 -25.91 -5.02 48.76
C LYS A 213 -25.86 -5.61 47.34
N MET A 214 -26.85 -6.43 46.98
CA MET A 214 -26.92 -7.08 45.66
C MET A 214 -27.04 -6.09 44.49
N LYS A 215 -27.59 -4.88 44.69
CA LYS A 215 -27.64 -3.84 43.64
C LYS A 215 -26.29 -3.14 43.44
N LYS A 216 -25.48 -3.04 44.51
CA LYS A 216 -24.11 -2.52 44.43
C LYS A 216 -23.20 -3.56 43.79
N GLU A 217 -23.31 -4.82 44.19
CA GLU A 217 -22.56 -5.94 43.61
C GLU A 217 -22.87 -6.13 42.12
N GLU A 218 -24.15 -6.10 41.72
CA GLU A 218 -24.51 -6.22 40.30
C GLU A 218 -24.02 -5.02 39.46
N LYS A 219 -24.02 -3.81 40.03
CA LYS A 219 -23.41 -2.64 39.37
C LYS A 219 -21.90 -2.79 39.24
N CYS A 220 -21.21 -3.22 40.30
CA CYS A 220 -19.77 -3.48 40.26
C CYS A 220 -19.43 -4.57 39.24
N ARG A 221 -20.19 -5.67 39.20
CA ARG A 221 -20.03 -6.74 38.20
C ARG A 221 -20.22 -6.22 36.78
N LEU A 222 -21.23 -5.40 36.52
CA LEU A 222 -21.47 -4.82 35.19
C LEU A 222 -20.42 -3.78 34.77
N ILE A 223 -19.86 -3.03 35.73
CA ILE A 223 -18.74 -2.12 35.48
C ILE A 223 -17.50 -2.94 35.14
N LEU A 224 -17.17 -3.92 35.98
CA LEU A 224 -16.04 -4.83 35.78
C LEU A 224 -16.16 -5.53 34.43
N GLN A 225 -17.32 -6.13 34.12
CA GLN A 225 -17.55 -6.81 32.84
C GLN A 225 -17.45 -5.88 31.63
N LYS A 226 -17.82 -4.60 31.78
CA LYS A 226 -17.62 -3.60 30.71
C LYS A 226 -16.16 -3.16 30.60
N GLU A 227 -15.43 -3.09 31.70
CA GLU A 227 -14.01 -2.80 31.74
C GLU A 227 -13.22 -3.96 31.14
N THR A 228 -13.47 -5.21 31.56
CA THR A 228 -12.85 -6.42 30.98
C THR A 228 -13.15 -6.52 29.49
N ARG A 229 -14.40 -6.31 29.04
CA ARG A 229 -14.71 -6.30 27.60
C ARG A 229 -14.04 -5.16 26.84
N LYS A 230 -13.77 -4.02 27.48
CA LYS A 230 -13.02 -2.92 26.88
C LYS A 230 -11.53 -3.22 26.83
N GLU A 231 -10.99 -3.85 27.87
CA GLU A 231 -9.59 -4.27 27.96
C GLU A 231 -9.30 -5.40 26.97
N GLU A 232 -10.11 -6.45 26.92
CA GLU A 232 -10.02 -7.52 25.93
C GLU A 232 -10.11 -6.97 24.49
N LYS A 233 -11.05 -6.05 24.25
CA LYS A 233 -11.17 -5.39 22.94
C LYS A 233 -9.94 -4.52 22.64
N ASN A 234 -9.43 -3.78 23.61
CA ASN A 234 -8.22 -2.97 23.44
C ASN A 234 -6.99 -3.85 23.22
N GLU A 235 -6.84 -5.00 23.89
CA GLU A 235 -5.72 -5.91 23.67
C GLU A 235 -5.77 -6.60 22.31
N LEU A 236 -6.96 -6.95 21.83
CA LEU A 236 -7.16 -7.55 20.50
C LEU A 236 -7.04 -6.52 19.36
N ASP A 237 -7.41 -5.25 19.59
CA ASP A 237 -7.40 -4.20 18.57
C ASP A 237 -6.13 -3.32 18.61
N CYS A 238 -5.27 -3.44 19.63
CA CYS A 238 -4.07 -2.60 19.77
C CYS A 238 -2.88 -3.21 19.02
N ILE A 239 -2.43 -2.48 18.01
CA ILE A 239 -1.16 -2.74 17.34
C ILE A 239 -0.02 -2.48 18.35
N ASP A 240 0.91 -3.43 18.48
CA ASP A 240 2.14 -3.22 19.26
C ASP A 240 2.86 -1.96 18.73
N ASP A 241 2.99 -0.93 19.57
CA ASP A 241 3.61 0.34 19.20
C ASP A 241 5.03 0.15 18.61
N LYS A 242 5.78 -0.89 19.03
CA LYS A 242 7.10 -1.20 18.44
C LYS A 242 6.97 -1.70 17.00
N ILE A 243 6.01 -2.58 16.73
CA ILE A 243 5.76 -3.11 15.38
C ILE A 243 5.19 -2.00 14.50
N TYR A 244 4.28 -1.19 15.03
CA TYR A 244 3.79 0.02 14.37
C TYR A 244 4.95 0.91 13.91
N VAL A 245 5.82 1.35 14.83
CA VAL A 245 6.95 2.26 14.49
C VAL A 245 7.86 1.63 13.44
N LYS A 246 8.18 0.34 13.57
CA LYS A 246 8.98 -0.38 12.57
C LYS A 246 8.32 -0.39 11.20
N THR A 247 7.03 -0.70 11.14
CA THR A 247 6.28 -0.76 9.87
C THR A 247 6.23 0.59 9.19
N ILE A 248 5.92 1.66 9.93
CA ILE A 248 5.84 3.01 9.37
C ILE A 248 7.20 3.48 8.85
N ASN A 249 8.28 3.22 9.60
CA ASN A 249 9.62 3.58 9.16
C ASN A 249 10.02 2.78 7.91
N ALA A 250 9.72 1.49 7.85
CA ALA A 250 9.99 0.66 6.67
C ALA A 250 9.20 1.14 5.44
N LEU A 251 7.90 1.44 5.61
CA LEU A 251 7.05 1.97 4.54
C LEU A 251 7.58 3.31 4.01
N GLN A 252 7.92 4.24 4.90
CA GLN A 252 8.47 5.54 4.51
C GLN A 252 9.79 5.36 3.75
N ARG A 253 10.71 4.55 4.29
CA ARG A 253 11.98 4.25 3.60
C ARG A 253 11.74 3.64 2.23
N LEU A 254 10.79 2.72 2.09
CA LEU A 254 10.48 2.11 0.81
C LEU A 254 9.97 3.13 -0.21
N ILE A 255 9.04 4.00 0.19
CA ILE A 255 8.53 5.10 -0.64
C ILE A 255 9.70 5.99 -1.11
N PHE A 256 10.53 6.45 -0.17
CA PHE A 256 11.66 7.33 -0.48
C PHE A 256 12.71 6.65 -1.37
N THR A 257 13.03 5.38 -1.13
CA THR A 257 13.96 4.62 -1.95
C THR A 257 13.44 4.47 -3.38
N VAL A 258 12.18 4.07 -3.56
CA VAL A 258 11.59 3.91 -4.90
C VAL A 258 11.56 5.24 -5.68
N LEU A 259 11.19 6.34 -5.02
CA LEU A 259 11.21 7.67 -5.62
C LEU A 259 12.63 8.13 -5.94
N LYS A 260 13.60 7.92 -5.05
CA LYS A 260 14.99 8.31 -5.27
C LYS A 260 15.66 7.50 -6.39
N GLU A 261 15.35 6.22 -6.49
CA GLU A 261 15.85 5.32 -7.55
C GLU A 261 15.11 5.51 -8.89
N LYS A 262 14.04 6.31 -8.91
CA LYS A 262 13.25 6.63 -10.11
C LYS A 262 12.72 5.38 -10.82
N ARG A 263 12.28 4.39 -10.04
CA ARG A 263 11.76 3.12 -10.58
C ARG A 263 10.37 3.32 -11.19
N THR A 264 10.34 3.67 -12.47
CA THR A 264 9.12 4.03 -13.23
C THR A 264 8.00 2.99 -13.15
N SER A 265 8.35 1.71 -13.08
CA SER A 265 7.39 0.59 -12.96
C SER A 265 6.63 0.59 -11.63
N CYS A 266 7.19 1.17 -10.57
CA CYS A 266 6.61 1.15 -9.23
C CYS A 266 5.91 2.46 -8.86
N LEU A 267 6.04 3.50 -9.69
CA LEU A 267 5.57 4.86 -9.36
C LEU A 267 4.07 4.91 -9.12
N MET A 268 3.27 4.23 -9.95
CA MET A 268 1.82 4.15 -9.79
C MET A 268 1.41 3.70 -8.38
N GLY A 269 1.92 2.53 -7.96
CA GLY A 269 1.67 2.00 -6.61
C GLY A 269 2.17 2.93 -5.50
N VAL A 270 3.34 3.55 -5.68
CA VAL A 270 3.89 4.50 -4.69
C VAL A 270 3.04 5.76 -4.59
N PHE A 271 2.57 6.33 -5.69
CA PHE A 271 1.70 7.51 -5.66
C PHE A 271 0.39 7.22 -4.94
N LYS A 272 -0.23 6.06 -5.19
CA LYS A 272 -1.42 5.59 -4.46
C LYS A 272 -1.14 5.40 -2.98
N ALA A 273 -0.01 4.78 -2.63
CA ALA A 273 0.39 4.56 -1.25
C ALA A 273 0.60 5.89 -0.53
N VAL A 274 1.33 6.85 -1.12
CA VAL A 274 1.54 8.18 -0.52
C VAL A 274 0.23 8.90 -0.26
N ARG A 275 -0.71 8.88 -1.22
CA ARG A 275 -2.03 9.52 -1.06
C ARG A 275 -2.83 8.90 0.10
N THR A 276 -2.84 7.57 0.17
CA THR A 276 -3.56 6.79 1.19
C THR A 276 -2.94 7.00 2.57
N PHE A 277 -1.62 7.04 2.64
CA PHE A 277 -0.83 7.03 3.87
C PHE A 277 -0.29 8.41 4.27
N LYS A 278 -0.78 9.50 3.67
CA LYS A 278 -0.26 10.86 3.91
C LYS A 278 -0.19 11.27 5.39
N ARG A 279 -1.15 10.82 6.22
CA ARG A 279 -1.21 11.13 7.66
C ARG A 279 -0.15 10.41 8.49
N ILE A 280 0.36 9.27 8.03
CA ILE A 280 1.44 8.54 8.72
C ILE A 280 2.83 8.98 8.25
N ILE A 281 2.93 9.70 7.12
CA ILE A 281 4.17 10.34 6.70
C ILE A 281 4.46 11.52 7.64
N ARG A 282 5.68 11.56 8.20
CA ARG A 282 6.06 12.64 9.11
C ARG A 282 6.22 13.95 8.35
N LYS A 283 5.73 15.04 8.94
CA LYS A 283 5.77 16.39 8.34
C LYS A 283 7.19 16.88 8.04
N GLU A 284 8.18 16.45 8.84
CA GLU A 284 9.60 16.75 8.62
C GLU A 284 10.14 16.26 7.25
N PHE A 285 9.46 15.28 6.62
CA PHE A 285 9.85 14.76 5.32
C PHE A 285 9.05 15.35 4.15
N TYR A 286 8.11 16.28 4.40
CA TYR A 286 7.18 16.75 3.36
C TYR A 286 7.87 17.53 2.25
N GLU A 287 8.85 18.37 2.57
CA GLU A 287 9.63 19.10 1.56
C GLU A 287 10.44 18.13 0.67
N GLY A 288 11.13 17.17 1.27
CA GLY A 288 11.88 16.14 0.54
C GLY A 288 10.97 15.24 -0.29
N LEU A 289 9.78 14.90 0.23
CA LEU A 289 8.78 14.13 -0.51
C LEU A 289 8.25 14.90 -1.71
N GLN A 290 7.90 16.18 -1.53
CA GLN A 290 7.41 17.01 -2.62
C GLN A 290 8.46 17.15 -3.73
N PHE A 291 9.72 17.40 -3.35
CA PHE A 291 10.84 17.46 -4.28
C PHE A 291 10.96 16.18 -5.12
N LEU A 292 10.99 15.01 -4.46
CA LEU A 292 11.11 13.72 -5.13
C LEU A 292 9.90 13.38 -6.01
N LEU A 293 8.69 13.69 -5.57
CA LEU A 293 7.48 13.48 -6.39
C LEU A 293 7.52 14.34 -7.65
N ASN A 294 7.88 15.62 -7.52
CA ASN A 294 8.04 16.53 -8.65
C ASN A 294 9.11 16.03 -9.64
N GLU A 295 10.27 15.60 -9.14
CA GLU A 295 11.36 15.06 -9.97
C GLU A 295 10.89 13.82 -10.76
N ASN A 296 10.20 12.88 -10.11
CA ASN A 296 9.69 11.67 -10.76
C ASN A 296 8.62 11.97 -11.81
N ILE A 297 7.72 12.93 -11.56
CA ILE A 297 6.71 13.36 -12.53
C ILE A 297 7.38 14.10 -13.71
N GLN A 298 8.46 14.85 -13.46
CA GLN A 298 9.22 15.52 -14.51
C GLN A 298 9.83 14.56 -15.51
N GLU A 299 10.40 13.46 -15.03
CA GLU A 299 11.16 12.51 -15.85
C GLU A 299 10.31 11.40 -16.46
N THR A 300 9.18 11.06 -15.85
CA THR A 300 8.34 9.97 -16.35
C THR A 300 7.67 10.34 -17.67
N LYS A 301 7.62 9.37 -18.59
CA LYS A 301 6.95 9.49 -19.90
C LYS A 301 5.54 8.90 -19.90
N SER A 302 5.22 8.05 -18.92
CA SER A 302 3.91 7.41 -18.83
C SER A 302 2.86 8.43 -18.39
N ILE A 303 1.82 8.61 -19.20
CA ILE A 303 0.70 9.51 -18.91
C ILE A 303 0.02 9.10 -17.59
N ASP A 304 -0.16 7.80 -17.35
CA ASP A 304 -0.77 7.30 -16.12
C ASP A 304 0.03 7.68 -14.88
N ASN A 305 1.36 7.54 -14.94
CA ASN A 305 2.23 7.96 -13.85
C ASN A 305 2.19 9.48 -13.66
N ILE A 306 2.12 10.28 -14.73
CA ILE A 306 1.99 11.73 -14.62
C ILE A 306 0.68 12.10 -13.93
N LEU A 307 -0.45 11.57 -14.40
CA LEU A 307 -1.77 11.87 -13.87
C LEU A 307 -1.89 11.47 -12.41
N GLU A 308 -1.44 10.25 -12.06
CA GLU A 308 -1.50 9.79 -10.68
C GLU A 308 -0.54 10.55 -9.77
N GLY A 309 0.67 10.88 -10.25
CA GLY A 309 1.63 11.69 -9.51
C GLY A 309 1.10 13.09 -9.22
N VAL A 310 0.50 13.76 -10.21
CA VAL A 310 -0.11 15.08 -10.04
C VAL A 310 -1.28 15.00 -9.05
N ASN A 311 -2.14 13.98 -9.18
CA ASN A 311 -3.24 13.74 -8.24
C ASN A 311 -2.73 13.58 -6.80
N THR A 312 -1.63 12.84 -6.62
CA THR A 312 -1.00 12.67 -5.31
C THR A 312 -0.44 13.97 -4.76
N ILE A 313 0.25 14.78 -5.58
CA ILE A 313 0.78 16.08 -5.14
C ILE A 313 -0.37 17.00 -4.68
N ILE A 314 -1.44 17.11 -5.48
CA ILE A 314 -2.59 17.95 -5.13
C ILE A 314 -3.26 17.44 -3.84
N SER A 315 -3.44 16.12 -3.71
CA SER A 315 -4.09 15.51 -2.55
C SER A 315 -3.31 15.66 -1.24
N VAL A 316 -1.98 15.73 -1.31
CA VAL A 316 -1.10 15.81 -0.13
C VAL A 316 -0.74 17.25 0.20
N PHE A 317 -0.34 18.03 -0.81
CA PHE A 317 0.24 19.35 -0.62
C PHE A 317 -0.70 20.48 -1.00
N GLY A 318 -1.83 20.20 -1.64
CA GLY A 318 -2.67 21.26 -2.17
C GLY A 318 -3.21 22.22 -1.09
N GLU A 319 -3.58 21.75 0.09
CA GLU A 319 -4.05 22.65 1.16
C GLU A 319 -2.92 23.48 1.80
N SER A 320 -1.68 23.11 1.52
CA SER A 320 -0.49 23.78 2.02
C SER A 320 0.04 24.70 0.91
N ASN A 321 0.65 25.84 1.24
CA ASN A 321 1.11 26.87 0.28
C ASN A 321 2.31 26.42 -0.58
N TYR A 322 2.34 25.17 -1.02
CA TYR A 322 3.37 24.59 -1.85
C TYR A 322 3.17 24.96 -3.33
N ASP A 323 4.29 25.11 -4.04
CA ASP A 323 4.27 25.40 -5.47
C ASP A 323 3.80 24.19 -6.29
N LEU A 324 2.74 24.39 -7.09
CA LEU A 324 2.15 23.40 -8.00
C LEU A 324 2.54 23.63 -9.46
N ARG A 325 3.46 24.55 -9.77
CA ARG A 325 3.87 24.90 -11.14
C ARG A 325 4.31 23.69 -11.96
N ILE A 326 5.07 22.77 -11.37
CA ILE A 326 5.52 21.55 -12.06
C ILE A 326 4.33 20.65 -12.44
N SER A 327 3.37 20.51 -11.53
CA SER A 327 2.15 19.74 -11.76
C SER A 327 1.29 20.37 -12.86
N LEU A 328 1.13 21.70 -12.83
CA LEU A 328 0.43 22.47 -13.87
C LEU A 328 1.07 22.29 -15.24
N ASN A 329 2.40 22.46 -15.33
CA ASN A 329 3.14 22.30 -16.59
C ASN A 329 3.00 20.90 -17.16
N LYS A 330 2.99 19.87 -16.30
CA LYS A 330 2.82 18.50 -16.73
C LYS A 330 1.40 18.18 -17.19
N LEU A 331 0.38 18.68 -16.52
CA LEU A 331 -1.00 18.58 -17.03
C LEU A 331 -1.18 19.34 -18.34
N TYR A 332 -0.58 20.52 -18.47
CA TYR A 332 -0.56 21.27 -19.72
C TYR A 332 0.07 20.45 -20.84
N GLN A 333 1.20 19.77 -20.59
CA GLN A 333 1.84 18.85 -21.53
C GLN A 333 0.99 17.63 -21.87
N VAL A 334 0.29 17.03 -20.90
CA VAL A 334 -0.61 15.88 -21.16
C VAL A 334 -1.79 16.29 -22.05
N ALA A 335 -2.34 17.48 -21.82
CA ALA A 335 -3.42 18.06 -22.61
C ALA A 335 -2.99 18.53 -24.02
N ARG A 336 -1.79 18.15 -24.50
CA ARG A 336 -1.28 18.56 -25.81
C ARG A 336 -2.29 18.23 -26.92
N PRO A 337 -2.54 19.17 -27.86
CA PRO A 337 -3.39 18.88 -29.00
C PRO A 337 -2.68 17.82 -29.84
N PHE A 338 -3.42 16.81 -30.32
CA PHE A 338 -2.87 15.62 -30.99
C PHE A 338 -2.12 14.65 -30.06
N ASN A 339 -2.61 14.39 -28.85
CA ASN A 339 -2.12 13.26 -28.05
C ASN A 339 -2.89 11.98 -28.44
N PRO A 340 -2.38 11.11 -29.34
CA PRO A 340 -3.08 9.89 -29.75
C PRO A 340 -3.14 8.85 -28.64
N ASP A 341 -2.32 9.01 -27.60
CA ASP A 341 -2.16 8.03 -26.52
C ASP A 341 -3.10 8.29 -25.34
N LEU A 342 -3.94 9.34 -25.40
CA LEU A 342 -4.85 9.69 -24.32
C LEU A 342 -6.16 8.90 -24.44
N SER A 343 -6.31 7.88 -23.60
CA SER A 343 -7.56 7.13 -23.46
C SER A 343 -8.66 7.93 -22.77
N ASP A 344 -9.93 7.54 -22.96
CA ASP A 344 -11.08 8.21 -22.34
C ASP A 344 -11.00 8.27 -20.80
N SER A 345 -10.48 7.21 -20.17
CA SER A 345 -10.29 7.16 -18.71
C SER A 345 -9.23 8.16 -18.24
N GLN A 346 -8.12 8.27 -18.96
CA GLN A 346 -7.06 9.24 -18.68
C GLN A 346 -7.54 10.67 -18.93
N LEU A 347 -8.31 10.91 -19.99
CA LEU A 347 -8.90 12.21 -20.28
C LEU A 347 -9.83 12.66 -19.14
N LYS A 348 -10.66 11.76 -18.62
CA LYS A 348 -11.54 12.06 -17.49
C LYS A 348 -10.76 12.43 -16.23
N VAL A 349 -9.71 11.68 -15.92
CA VAL A 349 -8.81 12.00 -14.78
C VAL A 349 -8.13 13.35 -15.00
N CYS A 350 -7.59 13.59 -16.20
CA CYS A 350 -6.96 14.86 -16.57
C CYS A 350 -7.92 16.04 -16.39
N CYS A 351 -9.16 15.92 -16.88
CA CYS A 351 -10.18 16.95 -16.72
C CYS A 351 -10.48 17.25 -15.24
N ASN A 352 -10.59 16.21 -14.41
CA ASN A 352 -10.83 16.39 -12.97
C ASN A 352 -9.65 17.08 -12.27
N LEU A 353 -8.41 16.77 -12.64
CA LEU A 353 -7.23 17.46 -12.08
C LEU A 353 -7.16 18.92 -12.52
N ILE A 354 -7.53 19.22 -13.77
CA ILE A 354 -7.62 20.60 -14.25
C ILE A 354 -8.74 21.35 -13.50
N ARG A 355 -9.90 20.74 -13.26
CA ARG A 355 -10.97 21.35 -12.43
C ARG A 355 -10.45 21.70 -11.04
N GLU A 356 -9.78 20.77 -10.39
CA GLU A 356 -9.23 20.97 -9.05
C GLU A 356 -8.26 22.17 -9.01
N LEU A 357 -7.36 22.29 -9.99
CA LEU A 357 -6.40 23.39 -10.04
C LEU A 357 -7.02 24.73 -10.47
N PHE A 358 -7.81 24.75 -11.54
CA PHE A 358 -8.27 26.01 -12.13
C PHE A 358 -9.61 26.48 -11.56
N ILE A 359 -10.47 25.60 -11.08
CA ILE A 359 -11.79 26.00 -10.55
C ILE A 359 -11.75 26.11 -9.03
N LEU A 360 -11.32 25.04 -8.36
CA LEU A 360 -11.38 24.98 -6.90
C LEU A 360 -10.27 25.83 -6.27
N ARG A 361 -9.06 25.82 -6.83
CA ARG A 361 -7.90 26.53 -6.27
C ARG A 361 -7.68 27.92 -6.85
N LYS A 362 -8.24 28.17 -8.04
CA LYS A 362 -8.12 29.41 -8.82
C LYS A 362 -6.66 29.76 -9.17
N GLU A 363 -6.33 29.63 -10.45
CA GLU A 363 -5.05 30.01 -11.02
C GLU A 363 -5.09 31.40 -11.65
N SER A 364 -3.96 31.89 -12.16
CA SER A 364 -3.92 33.18 -12.85
C SER A 364 -4.77 33.16 -14.13
N LYS A 365 -5.35 34.33 -14.47
CA LYS A 365 -6.13 34.48 -15.71
C LYS A 365 -5.29 34.15 -16.96
N ASN A 366 -3.98 34.42 -16.95
CA ASN A 366 -3.08 34.10 -18.05
C ASN A 366 -2.94 32.58 -18.26
N ARG A 367 -2.64 31.84 -17.17
CA ARG A 367 -2.57 30.36 -17.23
C ARG A 367 -3.89 29.74 -17.67
N SER A 368 -4.99 30.32 -17.19
CA SER A 368 -6.35 29.89 -17.54
C SER A 368 -6.65 30.06 -19.02
N LYS A 369 -6.20 31.16 -19.64
CA LYS A 369 -6.28 31.36 -21.10
C LYS A 369 -5.46 30.30 -21.86
N ASN A 370 -4.23 30.03 -21.42
CA ASN A 370 -3.34 29.09 -22.09
C ASN A 370 -3.86 27.64 -22.03
N ILE A 371 -4.31 27.18 -20.86
CA ILE A 371 -4.92 25.84 -20.75
C ILE A 371 -6.23 25.78 -21.54
N LEU A 372 -7.06 26.82 -21.51
CA LEU A 372 -8.34 26.85 -22.24
C LEU A 372 -8.11 26.75 -23.75
N ALA A 373 -7.16 27.50 -24.31
CA ALA A 373 -6.77 27.40 -25.71
C ALA A 373 -6.39 25.96 -26.08
N ARG A 374 -5.63 25.29 -25.21
CA ARG A 374 -5.17 23.92 -25.44
C ARG A 374 -6.33 22.91 -25.36
N LEU A 375 -7.24 23.05 -24.40
CA LEU A 375 -8.44 22.21 -24.27
C LEU A 375 -9.42 22.39 -25.44
N LEU A 376 -9.57 23.60 -25.96
CA LEU A 376 -10.38 23.87 -27.14
C LEU A 376 -9.82 23.19 -28.38
N VAL A 377 -8.50 23.17 -28.56
CA VAL A 377 -7.91 22.40 -29.66
C VAL A 377 -8.10 20.90 -29.41
N LEU A 378 -7.91 20.42 -28.18
CA LEU A 378 -8.14 19.01 -27.84
C LEU A 378 -9.57 18.55 -28.14
N SER A 379 -10.58 19.38 -27.86
CA SER A 379 -12.00 19.06 -28.11
C SER A 379 -12.35 19.00 -29.61
N THR A 380 -11.52 19.56 -30.49
CA THR A 380 -11.67 19.36 -31.93
C THR A 380 -11.27 17.95 -32.39
N PHE A 381 -10.39 17.27 -31.64
CA PHE A 381 -9.86 15.95 -31.97
C PHE A 381 -10.53 14.82 -31.17
N ILE A 382 -10.88 15.06 -29.92
CA ILE A 382 -11.47 14.08 -29.03
C ILE A 382 -12.81 14.62 -28.53
N TYR A 383 -13.90 13.91 -28.84
CA TYR A 383 -15.21 14.23 -28.29
C TYR A 383 -15.34 13.66 -26.86
N SER A 384 -15.61 14.53 -25.88
CA SER A 384 -15.88 14.13 -24.50
C SER A 384 -16.77 15.16 -23.80
N ASP A 385 -17.89 14.71 -23.25
CA ASP A 385 -18.80 15.57 -22.48
C ASP A 385 -18.12 16.21 -21.27
N ASP A 386 -17.17 15.49 -20.65
CA ASP A 386 -16.42 16.00 -19.50
C ASP A 386 -15.48 17.15 -19.90
N LEU A 387 -14.90 17.09 -21.09
CA LEU A 387 -14.05 18.13 -21.65
C LEU A 387 -14.85 19.39 -22.00
N ASP A 388 -15.99 19.23 -22.67
CA ASP A 388 -16.86 20.35 -23.03
C ASP A 388 -17.43 21.08 -21.80
N LYS A 389 -17.79 20.34 -20.75
CA LYS A 389 -18.19 20.92 -19.46
C LYS A 389 -17.06 21.72 -18.84
N LEU A 390 -15.84 21.16 -18.81
CA LEU A 390 -14.65 21.82 -18.27
C LEU A 390 -14.34 23.13 -18.99
N VAL A 391 -14.37 23.12 -20.33
CA VAL A 391 -14.16 24.32 -21.15
C VAL A 391 -15.16 25.41 -20.79
N LYS A 392 -16.45 25.08 -20.68
CA LYS A 392 -17.50 26.04 -20.28
C LYS A 392 -17.28 26.56 -18.86
N GLU A 393 -16.94 25.70 -17.91
CA GLU A 393 -16.67 26.07 -16.52
C GLU A 393 -15.52 27.08 -16.41
N ILE A 394 -14.38 26.82 -17.08
CA ILE A 394 -13.22 27.73 -17.07
C ILE A 394 -13.57 29.05 -17.77
N THR A 395 -14.24 28.98 -18.92
CA THR A 395 -14.65 30.17 -19.69
C THR A 395 -15.48 31.12 -18.83
N ASN A 396 -16.48 30.56 -18.13
CA ASN A 396 -17.39 31.33 -17.28
C ASN A 396 -16.69 31.86 -16.02
N LEU A 397 -15.85 31.04 -15.37
CA LEU A 397 -15.20 31.42 -14.12
C LEU A 397 -14.20 32.57 -14.29
N TYR A 398 -13.45 32.55 -15.40
CA TYR A 398 -12.39 33.53 -15.66
C TYR A 398 -12.83 34.69 -16.56
N ASP A 399 -14.07 34.67 -17.05
CA ASP A 399 -14.61 35.64 -17.99
C ASP A 399 -13.66 35.84 -19.17
N ILE A 400 -13.39 34.72 -19.88
CA ILE A 400 -12.52 34.67 -21.04
C ILE A 400 -13.40 34.68 -22.28
N ASP A 401 -13.29 35.72 -23.10
CA ASP A 401 -13.94 35.74 -24.39
C ASP A 401 -13.22 34.78 -25.35
N VAL A 402 -13.90 33.69 -25.70
CA VAL A 402 -13.38 32.66 -26.62
C VAL A 402 -13.41 33.13 -28.07
N THR A 403 -14.19 34.16 -28.37
CA THR A 403 -14.26 34.79 -29.69
C THR A 403 -13.21 35.87 -29.90
N ASP A 404 -12.56 36.29 -28.81
CA ASP A 404 -11.51 37.28 -28.84
C ASP A 404 -10.27 36.70 -29.52
N SER A 405 -9.80 37.41 -30.55
CA SER A 405 -8.68 37.02 -31.41
C SER A 405 -7.37 36.72 -30.65
N SER A 406 -7.29 37.08 -29.36
CA SER A 406 -6.15 36.93 -28.45
C SER A 406 -5.86 35.49 -27.97
N LEU A 407 -6.76 34.53 -28.22
CA LEU A 407 -6.49 33.09 -28.04
C LEU A 407 -5.64 32.56 -29.20
N HIS A 408 -4.42 33.07 -29.33
CA HIS A 408 -3.48 32.73 -30.39
C HIS A 408 -2.85 31.35 -30.13
N THR A 409 -3.06 30.40 -31.04
CA THR A 409 -2.47 29.06 -30.99
C THR A 409 -1.00 29.09 -31.37
N SER A 410 -0.11 28.75 -30.45
CA SER A 410 1.29 28.51 -30.77
C SER A 410 1.42 27.20 -31.56
N THR A 411 2.07 27.27 -32.73
CA THR A 411 2.54 26.09 -33.48
C THR A 411 3.76 25.45 -32.83
N THR A 412 4.40 26.16 -31.88
CA THR A 412 5.41 25.61 -30.99
C THR A 412 4.74 24.88 -29.85
N PHE A 413 5.03 23.58 -29.72
CA PHE A 413 4.56 22.74 -28.63
C PHE A 413 5.20 23.15 -27.29
N GLU A 414 4.86 24.35 -26.81
CA GLU A 414 5.38 24.92 -25.57
C GLU A 414 5.05 23.98 -24.41
N THR A 415 6.08 23.66 -23.64
CA THR A 415 6.05 22.74 -22.52
C THR A 415 5.78 23.45 -21.19
N ASP A 416 5.88 24.78 -21.17
CA ASP A 416 5.64 25.64 -20.00
C ASP A 416 4.36 26.45 -20.23
N ILE A 417 3.43 26.39 -19.28
CA ILE A 417 2.16 27.14 -19.32
C ILE A 417 2.39 28.65 -19.17
N ASP A 418 3.53 29.06 -18.61
CA ASP A 418 3.86 30.46 -18.36
C ASP A 418 4.54 31.13 -19.57
N ASN A 419 5.10 30.36 -20.50
CA ASN A 419 5.68 30.89 -21.73
C ASN A 419 4.58 31.06 -22.78
N SER A 420 4.34 32.30 -23.20
CA SER A 420 3.44 32.62 -24.31
C SER A 420 4.22 33.43 -25.34
N ASN A 421 4.88 32.76 -26.29
CA ASN A 421 5.38 33.47 -27.46
C ASN A 421 4.21 33.84 -28.39
N LYS A 422 4.08 35.14 -28.69
CA LYS A 422 3.11 35.71 -29.64
C LYS A 422 3.37 35.18 -31.06
N VAL A 423 2.59 34.20 -31.54
CA VAL A 423 2.60 33.79 -32.96
C VAL A 423 1.19 33.37 -33.42
N SER A 424 0.86 33.70 -34.68
CA SER A 424 -0.46 33.80 -35.31
C SER A 424 -1.08 32.48 -35.81
N PHE A 425 -2.41 32.47 -36.03
CA PHE A 425 -3.11 31.44 -36.82
C PHE A 425 -4.27 32.00 -37.67
N ILE A 426 -4.59 31.24 -38.73
CA ILE A 426 -5.71 31.43 -39.67
C ILE A 426 -6.85 30.46 -39.28
N CYS A 427 -7.94 30.97 -38.70
CA CYS A 427 -9.07 30.15 -38.27
C CYS A 427 -10.09 29.98 -39.41
N ASN A 428 -10.29 28.75 -39.92
CA ASN A 428 -11.35 28.43 -40.89
C ASN A 428 -12.23 27.21 -40.54
N SER A 429 -12.06 26.54 -39.38
CA SER A 429 -12.78 25.27 -39.12
C SER A 429 -14.00 25.37 -38.19
N LEU A 430 -14.18 26.42 -37.41
CA LEU A 430 -15.35 26.55 -36.50
C LEU A 430 -16.64 27.05 -37.18
N ARG A 431 -16.61 27.38 -38.48
CA ARG A 431 -17.82 27.76 -39.24
C ARG A 431 -18.62 26.57 -39.80
N ASN A 432 -18.08 25.34 -39.80
CA ASN A 432 -18.69 24.23 -40.56
C ASN A 432 -19.42 23.16 -39.73
N LYS A 433 -19.63 23.33 -38.42
CA LYS A 433 -20.45 22.38 -37.62
C LYS A 433 -21.89 22.85 -37.33
N ARG A 434 -22.39 23.86 -38.04
CA ARG A 434 -23.81 24.27 -37.98
C ARG A 434 -24.66 23.83 -39.17
N ASN A 435 -24.10 23.14 -40.15
CA ASN A 435 -24.85 22.51 -41.23
C ASN A 435 -24.18 21.19 -41.56
N PHE A 436 -24.58 20.10 -40.90
CA PHE A 436 -24.75 18.74 -41.43
C PHE A 436 -25.30 17.83 -40.35
#